data_AF-A0A354ZC67-F1
#
_entry.id   AF-A0A354ZC67-F1
#
_cell.length_a   1.000
_cell.length_b   1.000
_cell.length_c   1.000
_cell.angle_alpha   90.00
_cell.angle_beta   90.00
_cell.angle_gamma   90.00
#
_symmetry.space_group_name_H-M   'P 1'
#
loop_
_entity.id
_entity.type
_entity.pdbx_description
1 polymer ?
#
loop_
_entity_poly.entity_id
_entity_poly.type
_entity_poly.pdbx_seq_one_letter_code
_entity_poly.pdbx_strand_id
1 'polypeptide(L)'
;EPALADNLSAAAHLIHGSSEGRFRISYAPGPSVSKEEITSVGYQWADLDRALERYAPQGRLAGFHKTADGEVFFFVPNPALGLWSTTARMHGA
;
A
#
# COMPACT_ATOMS: atom_id res chain seq x y z
N GLU A 1 20.33 15.86 1.84
CA GLU A 1 20.20 15.33 0.47
C GLU A 1 19.84 16.41 -0.56
N PRO A 2 20.83 17.12 -1.12
CA PRO A 2 20.60 18.15 -2.16
C PRO A 2 19.93 17.59 -3.43
N ALA A 3 20.05 16.28 -3.70
CA ALA A 3 19.44 15.64 -4.87
C ALA A 3 17.91 15.69 -4.92
N LEU A 4 17.22 15.78 -3.78
CA LEU A 4 15.76 15.84 -3.74
C LEU A 4 15.24 17.28 -3.92
N ALA A 5 15.99 18.28 -3.46
CA ALA A 5 15.66 19.69 -3.65
C ALA A 5 15.72 20.08 -5.15
N ASP A 6 16.64 19.46 -5.90
CA ASP A 6 16.77 19.65 -7.34
C ASP A 6 15.75 18.83 -8.16
N ASN A 7 14.99 17.94 -7.51
CA ASN A 7 13.94 17.13 -8.13
C ASN A 7 12.62 17.21 -7.36
N LEU A 8 11.98 18.38 -7.45
CA LEU A 8 10.72 18.69 -6.77
C LEU A 8 9.58 17.72 -7.12
N SER A 9 9.59 17.13 -8.32
CA SER A 9 8.62 16.10 -8.70
C SER A 9 8.79 14.82 -7.88
N ALA A 10 10.03 14.37 -7.65
CA ALA A 10 10.31 13.24 -6.79
C ALA A 10 9.96 13.54 -5.32
N ALA A 11 10.29 14.74 -4.83
CA ALA A 11 9.91 15.19 -3.49
C ALA A 11 8.39 15.17 -3.29
N ALA A 12 7.64 15.71 -4.25
CA ALA A 12 6.18 15.74 -4.22
C ALA A 12 5.57 14.33 -4.21
N HIS A 13 6.11 13.38 -4.99
CA HIS A 13 5.65 12.00 -4.99
C HIS A 13 5.89 11.29 -3.65
N LEU A 14 7.04 11.53 -3.00
CA LEU A 14 7.32 10.99 -1.66
C LEU A 14 6.33 11.51 -0.62
N ILE A 15 6.00 12.80 -0.67
CA ILE A 15 5.02 13.41 0.23
C ILE A 15 3.63 12.81 0.00
N HIS A 16 3.19 12.67 -1.25
CA HIS A 16 1.87 12.11 -1.57
C HIS A 16 1.74 10.62 -1.23
N GLY A 17 2.82 9.85 -1.32
CA GLY A 17 2.85 8.44 -0.95
C GLY A 17 2.96 8.19 0.56
N SER A 18 3.28 9.22 1.35
CA SER A 18 3.41 9.10 2.80
C SER A 18 2.07 8.88 3.49
N SER A 19 2.06 8.01 4.50
CA SER A 19 0.88 7.86 5.36
C SER A 19 0.73 8.98 6.39
N GLU A 20 1.77 9.80 6.58
CA GLU A 20 1.86 10.82 7.66
C GLU A 20 1.54 10.23 9.04
N GLY A 21 1.85 8.95 9.26
CA GLY A 21 1.57 8.25 10.52
C GLY A 21 0.11 7.87 10.75
N ARG A 22 -0.80 8.16 9.80
CA ARG A 22 -2.23 7.86 9.93
C ARG A 22 -2.56 6.39 9.72
N PHE A 23 -1.75 5.69 8.94
CA PHE A 23 -1.89 4.27 8.66
C PHE A 23 -0.53 3.65 8.37
N ARG A 24 -0.46 2.31 8.44
CA ARG A 24 0.73 1.54 8.10
C ARG A 24 0.68 1.14 6.64
N ILE A 25 1.77 1.38 5.92
CA ILE A 25 1.96 0.92 4.55
C ILE A 25 2.98 -0.21 4.59
N SER A 26 2.59 -1.40 4.12
CA SER A 26 3.45 -2.57 4.03
C SER A 26 3.65 -2.96 2.57
N TYR A 27 4.91 -3.05 2.15
CA TYR A 27 5.31 -3.53 0.84
C TYR A 27 5.74 -4.99 0.92
N ALA A 28 5.19 -5.81 0.03
CA ALA A 28 5.62 -7.19 -0.19
C ALA A 28 6.22 -7.30 -1.61
N PRO A 29 7.43 -6.79 -1.85
CA PRO A 29 7.94 -6.53 -3.20
C PRO A 29 8.52 -7.77 -3.91
N GLY A 30 8.56 -8.92 -3.25
CA GLY A 30 9.28 -10.09 -3.75
C GLY A 30 10.81 -9.94 -3.59
N PRO A 31 11.61 -10.81 -4.21
CA PRO A 31 13.04 -10.93 -3.94
C PRO A 31 13.90 -9.78 -4.51
N SER A 32 13.37 -9.02 -5.47
CA SER A 32 14.13 -7.99 -6.19
C SER A 32 14.33 -6.69 -5.41
N VAL A 33 13.63 -6.51 -4.29
CA VAL A 33 13.78 -5.34 -3.41
C VAL A 33 13.94 -5.84 -1.99
N SER A 34 15.06 -5.47 -1.38
CA SER A 34 15.43 -5.93 -0.04
C SER A 34 14.55 -5.31 1.04
N LYS A 35 14.58 -5.93 2.22
CA LYS A 35 13.93 -5.39 3.41
C LYS A 35 14.52 -4.05 3.80
N GLU A 36 15.85 -3.92 3.70
CA GLU A 36 16.60 -2.73 4.07
C GLU A 36 16.23 -1.55 3.16
N GLU A 37 16.06 -1.78 1.85
CA GLU A 37 15.61 -0.75 0.92
C GLU A 37 14.21 -0.24 1.29
N ILE A 38 13.25 -1.14 1.56
CA ILE A 38 11.89 -0.76 1.94
C ILE A 38 11.85 0.01 3.27
N THR A 39 12.57 -0.46 4.28
CA THR A 39 12.56 0.19 5.60
C THR A 39 13.33 1.51 5.62
N SER A 40 14.37 1.66 4.79
CA SER A 40 15.13 2.91 4.67
C SER A 40 14.28 4.10 4.19
N VAL A 41 13.19 3.83 3.46
CA VAL A 41 12.26 4.86 2.95
C VAL A 41 10.98 5.00 3.79
N GLY A 42 10.95 4.40 4.99
CA GLY A 42 9.87 4.61 5.98
C GLY A 42 8.65 3.70 5.81
N TYR A 43 8.69 2.73 4.91
CA TYR A 43 7.65 1.71 4.77
C TYR A 43 7.96 0.46 5.60
N GLN A 44 6.94 -0.36 5.83
CA GLN A 44 7.12 -1.67 6.43
C GLN A 44 7.35 -2.71 5.35
N TRP A 45 8.28 -3.63 5.59
CA TRP A 45 8.47 -4.78 4.71
C TRP A 45 7.56 -5.94 5.13
N ALA A 46 7.06 -6.68 4.16
CA ALA A 46 6.33 -7.93 4.34
C ALA A 46 6.85 -8.99 3.37
N ASP A 47 6.76 -10.26 3.77
CA ASP A 47 7.10 -11.38 2.92
C ASP A 47 6.01 -11.61 1.87
N LEU A 48 6.38 -11.73 0.59
CA LEU A 48 5.44 -11.88 -0.51
C LEU A 48 4.69 -13.20 -0.47
N ASP A 49 5.38 -14.30 -0.22
CA ASP A 49 4.76 -15.62 -0.20
C ASP A 49 3.75 -15.72 0.95
N ARG A 50 4.09 -15.15 2.12
CA ARG A 50 3.16 -15.05 3.26
C ARG A 50 1.97 -14.15 2.97
N ALA A 51 2.15 -13.03 2.28
CA ALA A 51 1.05 -12.16 1.90
C ALA A 51 0.11 -12.85 0.89
N LEU A 52 0.66 -13.56 -0.10
CA LEU A 52 -0.10 -14.33 -1.08
C LEU A 52 -0.88 -15.47 -0.43
N GLU A 53 -0.27 -16.20 0.49
CA GLU A 53 -0.93 -17.26 1.27
C GLU A 53 -2.06 -16.69 2.13
N ARG A 54 -1.79 -15.60 2.88
CA ARG A 54 -2.74 -15.01 3.82
C ARG A 54 -3.96 -14.39 3.13
N TYR A 55 -3.74 -13.62 2.07
CA TYR A 55 -4.81 -12.85 1.42
C TYR A 55 -5.39 -13.55 0.18
N ALA A 56 -4.68 -14.52 -0.41
CA ALA A 56 -5.09 -15.29 -1.59
C ALA A 56 -5.76 -14.40 -2.66
N PRO A 57 -5.04 -13.43 -3.26
CA PRO A 57 -5.64 -12.39 -4.10
C PRO A 57 -6.10 -12.89 -5.48
N GLN A 58 -5.63 -14.04 -5.94
CA GLN A 58 -5.95 -14.54 -7.28
C GLN A 58 -7.44 -14.80 -7.44
N GLY A 59 -8.03 -14.26 -8.51
CA GLY A 59 -9.45 -14.42 -8.83
C GLY A 59 -10.41 -13.66 -7.91
N ARG A 60 -9.92 -12.86 -6.94
CA ARG A 60 -10.80 -12.08 -6.07
C ARG A 60 -11.38 -10.86 -6.78
N LEU A 61 -12.65 -10.60 -6.49
CA LEU A 61 -13.30 -9.33 -6.83
C LEU A 61 -12.96 -8.26 -5.78
N ALA A 62 -13.04 -7.00 -6.20
CA ALA A 62 -12.93 -5.86 -5.29
C ALA A 62 -14.02 -5.94 -4.20
N GLY A 63 -13.67 -5.62 -2.96
CA GLY A 63 -14.63 -5.67 -1.84
C GLY A 63 -14.04 -6.17 -0.53
N PHE A 64 -14.91 -6.32 0.46
CA PHE A 64 -14.54 -6.87 1.78
C PHE A 64 -14.41 -8.39 1.74
N HIS A 65 -13.37 -8.89 2.40
CA HIS A 65 -13.04 -10.30 2.55
C HIS A 65 -12.56 -10.57 3.97
N LYS A 66 -12.42 -11.86 4.31
CA LYS A 66 -11.81 -12.29 5.58
C LYS A 66 -10.69 -13.29 5.34
N THR A 67 -9.63 -13.19 6.14
CA THR A 67 -8.58 -14.21 6.22
C THR A 67 -9.08 -15.41 7.04
N ALA A 68 -8.32 -16.51 7.05
CA ALA A 68 -8.66 -17.72 7.80
C ALA A 68 -8.71 -17.50 9.33
N ASP A 69 -7.91 -16.56 9.85
CA ASP A 69 -7.88 -16.16 11.26
C ASP A 69 -8.87 -15.01 11.58
N GLY A 70 -9.69 -14.58 10.61
CA GLY A 70 -10.81 -13.66 10.84
C GLY A 70 -10.49 -12.17 10.66
N GLU A 71 -9.29 -11.80 10.21
CA GLU A 71 -8.97 -10.42 9.81
C GLU A 71 -9.87 -10.00 8.65
N VAL A 72 -10.53 -8.84 8.78
CA VAL A 72 -11.33 -8.23 7.72
C VAL A 72 -10.43 -7.31 6.90
N PHE A 73 -10.43 -7.49 5.58
CA PHE A 73 -9.69 -6.64 4.66
C PHE A 73 -10.53 -6.25 3.46
N PHE A 74 -10.21 -5.10 2.84
CA PHE A 74 -10.77 -4.70 1.56
C PHE A 74 -9.73 -4.96 0.47
N PHE A 75 -10.11 -5.72 -0.56
CA PHE A 75 -9.23 -6.03 -1.68
C PHE A 75 -9.43 -5.04 -2.83
N VAL A 76 -8.34 -4.49 -3.35
CA VAL A 76 -8.30 -3.62 -4.52
C VAL A 76 -7.42 -4.29 -5.58
N PRO A 77 -7.98 -4.87 -6.66
CA PRO A 77 -7.21 -5.65 -7.64
C PRO A 77 -6.29 -4.77 -8.51
N ASN A 78 -6.74 -3.57 -8.87
CA ASN A 78 -6.00 -2.63 -9.72
C ASN A 78 -6.00 -1.24 -9.06
N PRO A 79 -5.16 -0.99 -8.04
CA PRO A 79 -5.21 0.26 -7.27
C PRO A 79 -4.88 1.50 -8.09
N ALA A 80 -4.18 1.35 -9.22
CA ALA A 80 -3.90 2.45 -10.15
C ALA A 80 -5.12 2.87 -11.00
N LEU A 81 -6.17 2.05 -11.06
CA LEU A 81 -7.37 2.35 -11.84
C LEU A 81 -8.48 2.85 -10.90
N GLY A 82 -8.87 4.12 -11.06
CA GLY A 82 -10.01 4.72 -10.37
C GLY A 82 -9.68 5.60 -9.16
N LEU A 83 -10.71 6.21 -8.59
CA LEU A 83 -10.63 7.03 -7.38
C LEU A 83 -11.25 6.25 -6.21
N TRP A 84 -10.48 6.09 -5.14
CA TRP A 84 -10.87 5.34 -3.96
C TRP A 84 -11.05 6.27 -2.77
N SER A 85 -12.19 6.15 -2.09
CA SER A 85 -12.53 7.01 -0.97
C SER A 85 -13.61 6.36 -0.12
N THR A 86 -13.79 6.87 1.10
CA THR A 86 -14.94 6.50 1.94
C THR A 86 -16.23 7.04 1.33
N THR A 87 -17.34 6.34 1.59
CA THR A 87 -18.69 6.78 1.19
C THR A 87 -19.00 8.19 1.73
N ALA A 88 -18.64 8.47 2.99
CA ALA A 88 -18.83 9.77 3.61
C ALA A 88 -18.15 10.91 2.83
N ARG A 89 -16.93 10.69 2.32
CA ARG A 89 -16.22 11.69 1.51
C ARG A 89 -16.78 11.80 0.09
N MET A 90 -17.34 10.71 -0.46
CA MET A 90 -17.90 10.70 -1.80
C MET A 90 -19.29 11.34 -1.89
N HIS A 91 -20.10 11.19 -0.85
CA HIS A 91 -21.50 11.63 -0.87
C HIS A 91 -21.71 13.00 -0.22
N GLY A 92 -20.64 13.62 0.31
CA GLY A 92 -20.73 14.80 1.15
C GLY A 92 -21.32 14.44 2.52
N ALA A 93 -20.78 15.04 3.57
CA ALA A 93 -21.50 15.08 4.85
C ALA A 93 -22.74 15.96 4.72
#